data_AF-A0A1I0XAR3-F1
#
_entry.id   AF-A0A1I0XAR3-F1
#
_cell.length_a   1.000
_cell.length_b   1.000
_cell.length_c   1.000
_cell.angle_alpha   90.00
_cell.angle_beta   90.00
_cell.angle_gamma   90.00
#
_symmetry.space_group_name_H-M   'P 1'
#
loop_
_entity.id
_entity.type
_entity.pdbx_description
1 polymer ?
#
loop_
_entity_poly.entity_id
_entity_poly.type
_entity_poly.pdbx_seq_one_letter_code
_entity_poly.pdbx_strand_id
1 'polypeptide(L)'
;MIAAAFDHWDIRAIDPNVYKHAVVADKVQGPDGIWRSVDRKTVHAATIIVSELCDSVLADEVARRLPVRCSHRDRGPRRNPVFEIDDIDDAVLAHFSVCSEQIRCAEQDWAAKFVADHGREPTRVETTKARQYLARTIRPPKTVRPLAELLTEWANHARALTGAARTSRPGPTRAVRARAALHDIGPDVRAMMKDQLLAEVSAKRSVWTTWNPATEALRASKPLRMA
;
A
#
# COMPACT_ATOMS: atom_id res chain seq x y z
N MET A 1 13.33 18.77 -10.89
CA MET A 1 12.50 17.71 -11.50
C MET A 1 11.10 18.26 -11.70
N ILE A 2 10.38 17.82 -12.74
CA ILE A 2 8.99 18.23 -12.99
C ILE A 2 8.09 17.01 -12.81
N ALA A 3 7.00 17.16 -12.05
CA ALA A 3 5.97 16.14 -11.90
C ALA A 3 4.58 16.77 -11.88
N ALA A 4 3.57 16.03 -12.34
CA ALA A 4 2.17 16.37 -12.21
C ALA A 4 1.44 15.24 -11.46
N ALA A 5 0.58 15.59 -10.52
CA ALA A 5 -0.20 14.62 -9.74
C ALA A 5 -1.66 14.66 -10.18
N PHE A 6 -2.22 13.48 -10.44
CA PHE A 6 -3.63 13.29 -10.81
C PHE A 6 -4.32 12.41 -9.78
N ASP A 7 -5.41 12.92 -9.21
CA ASP A 7 -6.17 12.23 -8.18
C ASP A 7 -7.21 11.29 -8.81
N HIS A 8 -7.34 10.10 -8.23
CA HIS A 8 -8.29 9.07 -8.61
C HIS A 8 -8.94 8.49 -7.35
N TRP A 9 -10.17 8.01 -7.50
CA TRP A 9 -11.04 7.63 -6.37
C TRP A 9 -11.53 6.19 -6.42
N ASP A 10 -11.45 5.54 -7.58
CA ASP A 10 -11.99 4.21 -7.86
C ASP A 10 -11.02 3.36 -8.69
N ILE A 11 -11.14 2.04 -8.56
CA ILE A 11 -10.49 1.11 -9.50
C ILE A 11 -11.39 0.78 -10.68
N ARG A 12 -10.86 -0.03 -11.61
CA ARG A 12 -11.59 -0.52 -12.79
C ARG A 12 -12.88 -1.28 -12.44
N ALA A 13 -12.92 -1.94 -11.28
CA ALA A 13 -14.12 -2.62 -10.77
C ALA A 13 -15.10 -1.66 -10.05
N ILE A 14 -14.83 -0.35 -10.05
CA ILE A 14 -15.61 0.70 -9.39
C ILE A 14 -15.54 0.63 -7.85
N ASP A 15 -14.73 -0.28 -7.27
CA ASP A 15 -14.47 -0.27 -5.83
C ASP A 15 -13.76 1.03 -5.39
N PRO A 16 -14.05 1.54 -4.18
CA PRO A 16 -13.34 2.68 -3.59
C PRO A 16 -11.84 2.40 -3.53
N ASN A 17 -11.05 3.27 -4.15
CA ASN A 17 -9.60 3.26 -4.04
C ASN A 17 -9.04 4.64 -4.33
N VAL A 18 -8.65 5.34 -3.27
CA VAL A 18 -8.06 6.68 -3.40
C VAL A 18 -6.58 6.55 -3.71
N TYR A 19 -6.17 6.97 -4.91
CA TYR A 19 -4.78 6.93 -5.32
C TYR A 19 -4.41 8.12 -6.21
N LYS A 20 -3.10 8.38 -6.30
CA LYS A 20 -2.56 9.46 -7.14
C LYS A 20 -1.63 8.89 -8.20
N HIS A 21 -1.79 9.35 -9.43
CA HIS A 21 -0.77 9.19 -10.45
C HIS A 21 0.16 10.41 -10.43
N ALA A 22 1.32 10.27 -9.80
CA ALA A 22 2.40 11.24 -9.89
C ALA A 22 3.24 10.94 -11.15
N VAL A 23 2.95 11.65 -12.24
CA VAL A 23 3.65 11.51 -13.52
C VAL A 23 4.88 12.40 -13.49
N VAL A 24 6.05 11.78 -13.48
CA VAL A 24 7.35 12.47 -13.53
C VAL A 24 7.77 12.63 -14.98
N ALA A 25 8.04 13.87 -15.40
CA ALA A 25 8.63 14.12 -16.71
C ALA A 25 10.07 13.57 -16.72
N ASP A 26 10.49 12.94 -17.82
CA ASP A 26 11.87 12.45 -17.99
C ASP A 26 12.85 13.60 -18.31
N LYS A 27 12.78 14.66 -17.50
CA LYS A 27 13.56 15.88 -17.61
C LYS A 27 13.88 16.42 -16.21
N VAL A 28 15.16 16.65 -15.97
CA VAL A 28 15.70 17.29 -14.77
C VAL A 28 16.73 18.33 -15.16
N GLN A 29 16.69 19.50 -14.52
CA GLN A 29 17.71 20.52 -14.69
C GLN A 29 18.84 20.26 -13.70
N GLY A 30 20.07 20.19 -14.21
CA GLY A 30 21.26 20.09 -13.36
C GLY A 30 21.58 21.42 -12.66
N PRO A 31 22.51 21.42 -11.68
CA PRO A 31 22.98 22.64 -11.04
C PRO A 31 23.60 23.65 -12.03
N ASP A 32 24.04 23.16 -13.19
CA ASP A 32 24.58 23.92 -14.31
C ASP A 32 23.48 24.55 -15.22
N GLY A 33 22.21 24.38 -14.88
CA GLY A 33 21.08 24.87 -15.66
C GLY A 33 20.75 24.01 -16.89
N ILE A 34 21.51 22.95 -17.17
CA ILE A 34 21.33 22.10 -18.36
C ILE A 34 20.31 21.01 -18.08
N TRP A 35 19.35 20.83 -19.00
CA TRP A 35 18.33 19.80 -18.94
C TRP A 35 18.85 18.43 -19.39
N ARG A 36 18.62 17.41 -18.57
CA ARG A 36 19.02 16.01 -18.81
C ARG A 36 17.85 15.05 -18.53
N SER A 37 17.98 13.80 -18.94
CA SER A 37 17.05 12.74 -18.55
C SER A 37 17.20 12.40 -17.07
N VAL A 38 16.13 11.93 -16.45
CA VAL A 38 16.15 11.47 -15.06
C VAL A 38 16.92 10.15 -14.99
N ASP A 39 17.71 9.95 -13.95
CA ASP A 39 18.30 8.62 -13.68
C ASP A 39 17.21 7.63 -13.24
N ARG A 40 16.63 6.96 -14.24
CA ARG A 40 15.55 5.99 -14.05
C ARG A 40 15.98 4.77 -13.23
N LYS A 41 17.27 4.41 -13.23
CA LYS A 41 17.76 3.25 -12.46
C LYS A 41 17.69 3.55 -10.97
N THR A 42 18.12 4.74 -10.57
CA THR A 42 18.03 5.20 -9.17
C THR A 42 16.58 5.34 -8.74
N VAL A 43 15.72 5.96 -9.55
CA VAL A 43 14.28 6.07 -9.24
C VAL A 43 13.65 4.68 -9.08
N HIS A 44 13.95 3.74 -9.98
CA HIS A 44 13.42 2.38 -9.89
C HIS A 44 13.91 1.66 -8.63
N ALA A 45 15.21 1.76 -8.31
CA ALA A 45 15.79 1.18 -7.10
C ALA A 45 15.17 1.75 -5.81
N ALA A 46 14.72 3.00 -5.84
CA ALA A 46 14.06 3.67 -4.72
C ALA A 46 12.54 3.39 -4.60
N THR A 47 11.94 2.62 -5.51
CA THR A 47 10.47 2.41 -5.53
C THR A 47 9.93 1.91 -4.19
N ILE A 48 10.62 0.95 -3.55
CA ILE A 48 10.17 0.35 -2.29
C ILE A 48 10.27 1.34 -1.14
N ILE A 49 11.38 2.06 -0.99
CA ILE A 49 11.53 3.07 0.08
C ILE A 49 10.48 4.18 -0.06
N VAL A 50 10.21 4.64 -1.28
CA VAL A 50 9.18 5.66 -1.55
C VAL A 50 7.80 5.13 -1.18
N SER A 51 7.50 3.85 -1.49
CA SER A 51 6.25 3.21 -1.07
C SER A 51 6.11 3.17 0.45
N GLU A 52 7.15 2.73 1.17
CA GLU A 52 7.09 2.67 2.64
C GLU A 52 6.99 4.07 3.26
N LEU A 53 7.66 5.07 2.68
CA LEU A 53 7.57 6.45 3.14
C LEU A 53 6.15 7.00 2.95
N CYS A 54 5.55 6.73 1.79
CA CYS A 54 4.17 7.13 1.50
C CYS A 54 3.20 6.50 2.51
N ASP A 55 3.32 5.20 2.75
CA ASP A 55 2.48 4.49 3.73
C ASP A 55 2.65 5.05 5.14
N SER A 56 3.89 5.32 5.57
CA SER A 56 4.16 5.88 6.90
C SER A 56 3.58 7.28 7.06
N VAL A 57 3.82 8.17 6.09
CA VAL A 57 3.27 9.54 6.11
C VAL A 57 1.75 9.51 6.04
N LEU A 58 1.16 8.65 5.21
CA LEU A 58 -0.29 8.50 5.12
C LEU A 58 -0.88 8.02 6.44
N ALA A 59 -0.24 7.05 7.10
CA ALA A 59 -0.66 6.54 8.39
C ALA A 59 -0.68 7.63 9.47
N ASP A 60 0.38 8.44 9.53
CA ASP A 60 0.49 9.56 10.46
C ASP A 60 -0.55 10.65 10.15
N GLU A 61 -0.76 10.98 8.87
CA GLU A 61 -1.76 11.96 8.44
C GLU A 61 -3.20 11.53 8.73
N VAL A 62 -3.53 10.26 8.53
CA VAL A 62 -4.85 9.70 8.86
C VAL A 62 -5.08 9.76 10.37
N ALA A 63 -4.12 9.30 11.17
CA ALA A 63 -4.22 9.37 12.63
C ALA A 63 -4.24 10.82 13.15
N ARG A 64 -3.65 11.77 12.41
CA ARG A 64 -3.63 13.19 12.76
C ARG A 64 -4.95 13.89 12.49
N ARG A 65 -5.61 13.56 11.38
CA ARG A 65 -6.78 14.30 10.87
C ARG A 65 -8.11 13.64 11.20
N LEU A 66 -8.14 12.33 11.40
CA LEU A 66 -9.36 11.56 11.57
C LEU A 66 -9.40 10.93 12.97
N PRO A 67 -10.56 10.91 13.64
CA PRO A 67 -10.73 10.27 14.95
C PRO A 67 -10.87 8.74 14.77
N VAL A 68 -9.84 8.10 14.21
CA VAL A 68 -9.80 6.68 13.92
C VAL A 68 -8.60 6.04 14.60
N ARG A 69 -8.77 4.77 14.97
CA ARG A 69 -7.65 3.91 15.36
C ARG A 69 -7.23 3.09 14.17
N CYS A 70 -5.94 2.82 14.11
CA CYS A 70 -5.38 2.03 13.04
C CYS A 70 -4.26 1.16 13.58
N SER A 71 -4.15 -0.05 13.05
CA SER A 71 -3.16 -1.04 13.43
C SER A 71 -2.58 -1.75 12.21
N HIS A 72 -1.53 -2.53 12.43
CA HIS A 72 -1.02 -3.41 11.38
C HIS A 72 -1.87 -4.68 11.35
N ARG A 73 -2.38 -5.03 10.17
CA ARG A 73 -3.03 -6.31 9.91
C ARG A 73 -2.05 -7.24 9.21
N ASP A 74 -1.96 -8.47 9.70
CA ASP A 74 -1.23 -9.54 9.03
C ASP A 74 -1.95 -9.89 7.72
N ARG A 75 -1.17 -10.14 6.67
CA ARG A 75 -1.68 -10.57 5.35
C ARG A 75 -1.24 -11.99 5.00
N GLY A 76 -0.77 -12.73 6.00
CA GLY A 76 -0.31 -14.08 5.89
C GLY A 76 1.15 -14.18 5.40
N PRO A 77 1.61 -15.41 5.18
CA PRO A 77 3.02 -15.69 4.92
C PRO A 77 3.54 -14.95 3.70
N ARG A 78 4.78 -14.46 3.78
CA ARG A 78 5.50 -13.79 2.68
C ARG A 78 4.89 -12.46 2.22
N ARG A 79 3.97 -11.87 2.99
CA ARG A 79 3.49 -10.51 2.79
C ARG A 79 3.90 -9.63 3.96
N ASN A 80 4.25 -8.39 3.66
CA ASN A 80 4.40 -7.40 4.71
C ASN A 80 3.01 -7.08 5.28
N PRO A 81 2.90 -6.91 6.61
CA PRO A 81 1.73 -6.35 7.24
C PRO A 81 1.34 -5.03 6.60
N VAL A 82 0.05 -4.73 6.57
CA VAL A 82 -0.48 -3.47 6.04
C VAL A 82 -1.13 -2.68 7.18
N PHE A 83 -1.10 -1.36 7.05
CA PHE A 83 -1.74 -0.48 8.01
C PHE A 83 -3.20 -0.26 7.62
N GLU A 84 -4.13 -0.55 8.53
CA GLU A 84 -5.57 -0.48 8.28
C GLU A 84 -6.30 0.20 9.44
N ILE A 85 -7.48 0.75 9.16
CA ILE A 85 -8.37 1.29 10.18
C ILE A 85 -9.01 0.12 10.95
N ASP A 86 -9.00 0.20 12.28
CA ASP A 86 -9.45 -0.89 13.16
C ASP A 86 -10.96 -1.10 13.08
N ASP A 87 -11.72 0.01 13.00
CA ASP A 87 -13.18 0.00 13.06
C ASP A 87 -13.84 -0.29 11.68
N ILE A 88 -13.08 -0.83 10.71
CA ILE A 88 -13.61 -1.34 9.44
C ILE A 88 -13.56 -2.87 9.47
N ASP A 89 -14.74 -3.49 9.36
CA ASP A 89 -14.90 -4.94 9.37
C ASP A 89 -14.32 -5.59 8.11
N ASP A 90 -13.76 -6.79 8.26
CA ASP A 90 -13.17 -7.55 7.14
C ASP A 90 -14.20 -7.86 6.04
N ALA A 91 -15.47 -8.01 6.39
CA ALA A 91 -16.55 -8.22 5.42
C ALA A 91 -16.73 -7.02 4.49
N VAL A 92 -16.57 -5.79 5.02
CA VAL A 92 -16.63 -4.55 4.22
C VAL A 92 -15.40 -4.46 3.32
N LEU A 93 -14.22 -4.74 3.86
CA LEU A 93 -12.97 -4.77 3.08
C LEU A 93 -13.03 -5.79 1.94
N ALA A 94 -13.52 -7.00 2.22
CA ALA A 94 -13.67 -8.06 1.23
C ALA A 94 -14.68 -7.68 0.14
N HIS A 95 -15.81 -7.06 0.51
CA HIS A 95 -16.81 -6.60 -0.44
C HIS A 95 -16.24 -5.57 -1.44
N PHE A 96 -15.42 -4.64 -0.97
CA PHE A 96 -14.77 -3.62 -1.80
C PHE A 96 -13.40 -4.03 -2.36
N SER A 97 -13.10 -5.33 -2.39
CA SER A 97 -11.84 -5.88 -2.92
C SER A 97 -12.06 -6.78 -4.14
N VAL A 98 -13.07 -6.47 -4.98
CA VAL A 98 -13.52 -7.32 -6.09
C VAL A 98 -12.38 -7.61 -7.07
N CYS A 99 -11.63 -6.58 -7.47
CA CYS A 99 -10.51 -6.76 -8.40
C CYS A 99 -9.41 -7.67 -7.83
N SER A 100 -9.09 -7.52 -6.55
CA SER A 100 -8.09 -8.36 -5.87
C SER A 100 -8.54 -9.81 -5.84
N GLU A 101 -9.82 -10.05 -5.58
CA GLU A 101 -10.43 -11.37 -5.54
C GLU A 101 -10.48 -12.02 -6.92
N GLN A 102 -10.88 -11.28 -7.95
CA GLN A 102 -10.85 -11.74 -9.35
C GLN A 102 -9.44 -12.17 -9.78
N ILE A 103 -8.42 -11.38 -9.43
CA ILE A 103 -7.02 -11.73 -9.72
C ILE A 103 -6.61 -12.99 -8.95
N ARG A 104 -7.03 -13.13 -7.69
CA ARG A 104 -6.71 -14.29 -6.85
C ARG A 104 -7.30 -15.58 -7.43
N CYS A 105 -8.57 -15.57 -7.83
CA CYS A 105 -9.22 -16.73 -8.45
C CYS A 105 -8.55 -17.08 -9.79
N ALA A 106 -8.30 -16.10 -10.65
CA ALA A 106 -7.62 -16.33 -11.91
C ALA A 106 -6.18 -16.88 -11.73
N GLU A 107 -5.47 -16.44 -10.69
CA GLU A 107 -4.14 -16.95 -10.33
C GLU A 107 -4.21 -18.43 -9.90
N GLN A 108 -5.25 -18.84 -9.16
CA GLN A 108 -5.47 -20.22 -8.75
C GLN A 108 -5.76 -21.14 -9.94
N ASP A 109 -6.66 -20.71 -10.83
CA ASP A 109 -6.99 -21.46 -12.05
C ASP A 109 -5.76 -21.62 -12.95
N TRP A 110 -4.98 -20.54 -13.11
CA TRP A 110 -3.73 -20.57 -13.85
C TRP A 110 -2.70 -21.52 -13.23
N ALA A 111 -2.55 -21.51 -11.90
CA ALA A 111 -1.61 -22.38 -11.20
C ALA A 111 -1.99 -23.87 -11.34
N ALA A 112 -3.28 -24.20 -11.22
CA ALA A 112 -3.77 -25.57 -11.44
C ALA A 112 -3.47 -26.04 -12.87
N LYS A 113 -3.72 -25.19 -13.87
CA LYS A 113 -3.37 -25.49 -15.27
C LYS A 113 -1.86 -25.64 -15.47
N PHE A 114 -1.06 -24.79 -14.84
CA PHE A 114 0.40 -24.85 -14.92
C PHE A 114 0.93 -26.20 -14.44
N VAL A 115 0.44 -26.68 -13.29
CA VAL A 115 0.81 -27.99 -12.73
C VAL A 115 0.38 -29.13 -13.65
N ALA A 116 -0.83 -29.09 -14.19
CA ALA A 116 -1.31 -30.11 -15.12
C ALA A 116 -0.46 -30.17 -16.40
N ASP A 117 -0.05 -29.02 -16.94
CA ASP A 117 0.70 -28.94 -18.20
C ASP A 117 2.21 -29.24 -18.00
N HIS A 118 2.79 -28.97 -16.82
CA HIS A 118 4.25 -29.05 -16.59
C HIS A 118 4.69 -30.09 -15.54
N GLY A 119 3.76 -30.68 -14.79
CA GLY A 119 4.07 -31.66 -13.74
C GLY A 119 4.83 -31.11 -12.52
N ARG A 120 4.86 -29.79 -12.33
CA ARG A 120 5.50 -29.13 -11.18
C ARG A 120 4.79 -27.84 -10.78
N GLU A 121 5.03 -27.39 -9.55
CA GLU A 121 4.60 -26.07 -9.07
C GLU A 121 5.29 -24.93 -9.84
N PRO A 122 4.60 -23.79 -10.04
CA PRO A 122 5.20 -22.61 -10.62
C PRO A 122 6.22 -21.98 -9.66
N THR A 123 7.31 -21.47 -10.22
CA THR A 123 8.29 -20.67 -9.47
C THR A 123 7.70 -19.29 -9.13
N ARG A 124 8.27 -18.62 -8.11
CA ARG A 124 7.85 -17.25 -7.74
C ARG A 124 7.87 -16.25 -8.90
N VAL A 125 8.83 -16.40 -9.82
CA VAL A 125 8.96 -15.53 -11.00
C VAL A 125 7.82 -15.80 -11.99
N GLU A 126 7.50 -17.08 -12.25
CA GLU A 126 6.38 -17.48 -13.11
C GLU A 126 5.06 -16.98 -12.53
N THR A 127 4.81 -17.20 -11.24
CA THR A 127 3.61 -16.70 -10.54
C THR A 127 3.49 -15.18 -10.65
N THR A 128 4.59 -14.44 -10.45
CA THR A 128 4.58 -12.97 -10.55
C THR A 128 4.23 -12.50 -11.96
N LYS A 129 4.83 -13.12 -12.99
CA LYS A 129 4.54 -12.79 -14.40
C LYS A 129 3.11 -13.15 -14.77
N ALA A 130 2.62 -14.32 -14.35
CA ALA A 130 1.25 -14.76 -14.58
C ALA A 130 0.25 -13.79 -13.95
N ARG A 131 0.45 -13.43 -12.68
CA ARG A 131 -0.40 -12.46 -11.98
C ARG A 131 -0.43 -11.10 -12.70
N GLN A 132 0.72 -10.60 -13.18
CA GLN A 132 0.79 -9.36 -13.96
C GLN A 132 0.00 -9.46 -15.27
N TYR A 133 0.08 -10.59 -15.96
CA TYR A 133 -0.68 -10.85 -17.18
C TYR A 133 -2.19 -10.91 -16.89
N LEU A 134 -2.61 -11.74 -15.94
CA LEU A 134 -4.01 -11.93 -15.54
C LEU A 134 -4.66 -10.61 -15.12
N ALA A 135 -4.00 -9.81 -14.28
CA ALA A 135 -4.48 -8.50 -13.85
C ALA A 135 -4.68 -7.47 -14.99
N ARG A 136 -4.09 -7.70 -16.17
CA ARG A 136 -4.31 -6.90 -17.37
C ARG A 136 -5.43 -7.48 -18.23
N THR A 137 -5.48 -8.80 -18.35
CA THR A 137 -6.41 -9.51 -19.24
C THR A 137 -7.84 -9.52 -18.70
N ILE A 138 -8.04 -9.70 -17.39
CA ILE A 138 -9.37 -9.76 -16.77
C ILE A 138 -9.95 -8.37 -16.45
N ARG A 139 -9.22 -7.31 -16.80
CA ARG A 139 -9.56 -5.94 -16.41
C ARG A 139 -10.82 -5.47 -17.15
N PRO A 140 -11.86 -5.01 -16.43
CA PRO A 140 -13.03 -4.42 -17.09
C PRO A 140 -12.69 -3.10 -17.81
N PRO A 141 -13.52 -2.69 -18.79
CA PRO A 141 -13.36 -1.39 -19.45
C PRO A 141 -13.43 -0.25 -18.43
N LYS A 142 -12.74 0.86 -18.71
CA LYS A 142 -12.80 2.03 -17.83
C LYS A 142 -14.13 2.74 -18.05
N THR A 143 -14.91 2.88 -17.01
CA THR A 143 -16.04 3.80 -16.95
C THR A 143 -15.62 5.01 -16.12
N VAL A 144 -16.12 6.19 -16.45
CA VAL A 144 -15.87 7.42 -15.69
C VAL A 144 -17.20 7.86 -15.10
N ARG A 145 -17.24 7.98 -13.78
CA ARG A 145 -18.45 8.39 -13.05
C ARG A 145 -18.14 9.55 -12.12
N PRO A 146 -19.11 10.47 -11.90
CA PRO A 146 -18.95 11.53 -10.91
C PRO A 146 -18.72 10.94 -9.51
N LEU A 147 -17.80 11.54 -8.76
CA LEU A 147 -17.48 11.09 -7.39
C LEU A 147 -18.71 11.07 -6.47
N ALA A 148 -19.65 12.00 -6.64
CA ALA A 148 -20.88 12.04 -5.84
C ALA A 148 -21.76 10.80 -6.05
N GLU A 149 -21.83 10.25 -7.26
CA GLU A 149 -22.56 9.02 -7.55
C GLU A 149 -21.86 7.81 -6.93
N LEU A 150 -20.54 7.73 -7.09
CA LEU A 150 -19.71 6.68 -6.49
C LEU A 150 -19.86 6.64 -4.97
N LEU A 151 -19.74 7.80 -4.31
CA LEU A 151 -19.93 7.91 -2.87
C LEU A 151 -21.33 7.46 -2.43
N THR A 152 -22.36 7.79 -3.21
CA THR A 152 -23.74 7.38 -2.92
C THR A 152 -23.89 5.86 -2.99
N GLU A 153 -23.33 5.24 -4.03
CA GLU A 153 -23.36 3.80 -4.26
C GLU A 153 -22.57 3.03 -3.20
N TRP A 154 -21.32 3.43 -2.95
CA TRP A 154 -20.49 2.81 -1.92
C TRP A 154 -21.13 2.92 -0.54
N ALA A 155 -21.73 4.08 -0.22
CA ALA A 155 -22.44 4.24 1.03
C ALA A 155 -23.69 3.35 1.10
N ASN A 156 -24.41 3.14 -0.01
CA ASN A 156 -25.52 2.18 -0.05
C ASN A 156 -25.05 0.75 0.21
N HIS A 157 -23.98 0.30 -0.45
CA HIS A 157 -23.42 -1.04 -0.28
C HIS A 157 -22.92 -1.26 1.15
N ALA A 158 -22.16 -0.32 1.69
CA ALA A 158 -21.68 -0.39 3.07
C ALA A 158 -22.84 -0.46 4.08
N ARG A 159 -23.92 0.32 3.87
CA ARG A 159 -25.12 0.26 4.72
C ARG A 159 -25.84 -1.09 4.63
N ALA A 160 -25.99 -1.63 3.42
CA ALA A 160 -26.61 -2.93 3.23
C ALA A 160 -25.85 -4.06 3.94
N LEU A 161 -24.52 -3.96 4.01
CA LEU A 161 -23.66 -4.94 4.69
C LEU A 161 -23.66 -4.78 6.21
N THR A 162 -23.58 -3.54 6.71
CA THR A 162 -23.38 -3.25 8.14
C THR A 162 -24.68 -3.02 8.91
N GLY A 163 -25.80 -2.78 8.21
CA GLY A 163 -27.06 -2.33 8.81
C GLY A 163 -27.00 -0.91 9.41
N ALA A 164 -25.88 -0.20 9.27
CA ALA A 164 -25.67 1.10 9.88
C ALA A 164 -26.43 2.22 9.13
N ALA A 165 -26.95 3.20 9.86
CA ALA A 165 -27.46 4.43 9.25
C ALA A 165 -26.31 5.28 8.69
N ARG A 166 -26.59 6.18 7.73
CA ARG A 166 -25.62 7.07 7.04
C ARG A 166 -24.72 7.90 7.97
N THR A 167 -25.03 7.94 9.27
CA THR A 167 -24.41 8.77 10.30
C THR A 167 -23.66 7.98 11.37
N SER A 168 -23.38 6.68 11.20
CA SER A 168 -22.44 5.98 12.08
C SER A 168 -21.01 6.48 11.81
N ARG A 169 -20.75 7.74 12.13
CA ARG A 169 -19.39 8.21 12.36
C ARG A 169 -18.84 7.25 13.41
N PRO A 170 -17.66 6.63 13.23
CA PRO A 170 -16.99 6.01 14.36
C PRO A 170 -17.04 7.05 15.49
N GLY A 171 -17.66 6.66 16.61
CA GLY A 171 -17.77 7.56 17.76
C GLY A 171 -16.38 8.11 18.09
N PRO A 172 -16.25 9.28 18.72
CA PRO A 172 -14.94 9.81 19.07
C PRO A 172 -14.24 8.82 20.00
N THR A 173 -13.53 7.86 19.42
CA THR A 173 -12.52 7.09 20.14
C THR A 173 -11.46 8.13 20.43
N ARG A 174 -11.20 8.33 21.72
CA ARG A 174 -10.12 9.19 22.20
C ARG A 174 -8.82 8.57 21.71
N ALA A 175 -8.46 8.82 20.45
CA ALA A 175 -7.21 8.45 19.83
C ALA A 175 -6.14 9.40 20.36
N VAL A 176 -5.85 9.28 21.65
CA VAL A 176 -4.64 9.85 22.25
C VAL A 176 -3.73 8.68 22.52
N ARG A 177 -3.10 8.16 21.46
CA ARG A 177 -1.74 7.65 21.66
C ARG A 177 -0.87 8.89 21.73
N ALA A 178 -0.10 9.03 22.80
CA ALA A 178 0.93 10.05 22.89
C ALA A 178 1.74 10.00 21.59
N ARG A 179 1.70 11.09 20.82
CA ARG A 179 2.54 11.21 19.63
C ARG A 179 3.96 11.29 20.14
N ALA A 180 4.78 10.32 19.78
CA ALA A 180 6.17 10.37 20.14
C ALA A 180 6.82 11.38 19.19
N ALA A 181 7.33 12.47 19.72
CA ALA A 181 8.32 13.22 19.00
C ALA A 181 9.57 12.35 18.84
N LEU A 182 10.38 12.61 17.81
CA LEU A 182 11.62 11.85 17.58
C LEU A 182 12.54 11.80 18.83
N HIS A 183 12.48 12.84 19.67
CA HIS A 183 13.23 12.93 20.91
C HIS A 183 12.68 12.04 22.06
N ASP A 184 11.42 11.60 21.97
CA ASP A 184 10.79 10.72 22.96
C ASP A 184 11.22 9.26 22.79
N ILE A 185 11.90 8.92 21.68
CA ILE A 185 12.44 7.60 21.46
C ILE A 185 13.74 7.47 22.26
N GLY A 186 13.71 6.67 23.33
CA GLY A 186 14.90 6.39 24.14
C GLY A 186 16.00 5.65 23.37
N PRO A 187 17.26 5.68 23.87
CA PRO A 187 18.38 4.96 23.26
C PRO A 187 18.13 3.46 23.12
N ASP A 188 17.43 2.84 24.07
CA ASP A 188 17.12 1.40 24.05
C ASP A 188 16.17 1.03 22.91
N VAL A 189 15.15 1.85 22.67
CA VAL A 189 14.21 1.65 21.55
C VAL A 189 14.94 1.82 20.22
N ARG A 190 15.84 2.81 20.10
CA ARG A 190 16.68 2.97 18.91
C ARG A 190 17.60 1.76 18.68
N ALA A 191 18.21 1.24 19.74
CA ALA A 191 19.07 0.05 19.65
C ALA A 191 18.26 -1.18 19.20
N MET A 192 17.10 -1.42 19.80
CA MET A 192 16.19 -2.52 19.43
C MET A 192 15.75 -2.40 17.96
N MET A 193 15.39 -1.20 17.49
CA MET A 193 15.02 -0.96 16.09
C MET A 193 16.16 -1.23 15.12
N LYS A 194 17.38 -0.80 15.47
CA LYS A 194 18.58 -1.07 14.68
C LYS A 194 18.82 -2.58 14.57
N ASP A 195 18.71 -3.31 15.67
CA ASP A 195 18.95 -4.75 15.69
C ASP A 195 17.88 -5.52 14.89
N GLN A 196 16.60 -5.14 15.06
CA GLN A 196 15.49 -5.70 14.28
C GLN A 196 15.66 -5.45 12.78
N LEU A 197 15.98 -4.22 12.39
CA LEU A 197 16.24 -3.84 11.00
C LEU A 197 17.38 -4.66 10.40
N LEU A 198 18.51 -4.78 11.12
CA LEU A 198 19.66 -5.54 10.63
C LEU A 198 19.32 -7.03 10.46
N ALA A 199 18.56 -7.61 11.39
CA ALA A 199 18.07 -8.98 11.28
C ALA A 199 17.17 -9.17 10.05
N GLU A 200 16.21 -8.27 9.84
CA GLU A 200 15.28 -8.32 8.70
C GLU A 200 15.98 -8.18 7.34
N VAL A 201 16.90 -7.22 7.21
CA VAL A 201 17.67 -7.03 5.97
C VAL A 201 18.54 -8.25 5.69
N SER A 202 19.26 -8.75 6.71
CA SER A 202 20.20 -9.86 6.57
C SER A 202 19.50 -11.19 6.29
N ALA A 203 18.31 -11.41 6.85
CA ALA A 203 17.51 -12.60 6.56
C ALA A 203 16.98 -12.63 5.11
N LYS A 204 16.68 -11.45 4.55
CA LYS A 204 16.09 -11.34 3.21
C LYS A 204 17.15 -11.29 2.09
N ARG A 205 18.37 -10.81 2.38
CA ARG A 205 19.38 -10.48 1.36
C ARG A 205 20.78 -10.73 1.87
N SER A 206 21.65 -11.26 1.01
CA SER A 206 23.10 -11.36 1.25
C SER A 206 23.88 -10.12 0.80
N VAL A 207 23.29 -9.29 -0.08
CA VAL A 207 23.85 -8.02 -0.56
C VAL A 207 22.73 -6.98 -0.59
N TRP A 208 23.03 -5.78 -0.10
CA TRP A 208 22.07 -4.69 -0.04
C TRP A 208 22.71 -3.33 -0.30
N THR A 209 21.88 -2.39 -0.74
CA THR A 209 22.23 -0.97 -0.91
C THR A 209 21.67 -0.16 0.26
N THR A 210 21.95 1.14 0.34
CA THR A 210 21.39 2.04 1.36
C THR A 210 19.86 2.08 1.37
N TRP A 211 19.19 1.80 0.24
CA TRP A 211 17.73 1.79 0.14
C TRP A 211 17.08 0.68 0.96
N ASN A 212 17.75 -0.47 1.12
CA ASN A 212 17.22 -1.62 1.84
C ASN A 212 17.11 -1.40 3.36
N PRO A 213 18.18 -1.03 4.09
CA PRO A 213 18.07 -0.71 5.51
C PRO A 213 17.17 0.50 5.73
N ALA A 214 17.20 1.53 4.87
CA ALA A 214 16.26 2.65 4.98
C ALA A 214 14.79 2.19 4.87
N THR A 215 14.50 1.21 4.00
CA THR A 215 13.15 0.63 3.85
C THR A 215 12.71 -0.09 5.12
N GLU A 216 13.57 -0.95 5.66
CA GLU A 216 13.25 -1.67 6.89
C GLU A 216 13.20 -0.71 8.10
N ALA A 217 13.94 0.39 8.10
CA ALA A 217 13.83 1.45 9.10
C ALA A 217 12.44 2.10 9.09
N LEU A 218 11.94 2.46 7.90
CA LEU A 218 10.59 3.01 7.78
C LEU A 218 9.54 2.02 8.29
N ARG A 219 9.65 0.74 7.94
CA ARG A 219 8.75 -0.31 8.44
C ARG A 219 8.81 -0.46 9.96
N ALA A 220 10.01 -0.54 10.52
CA ALA A 220 10.20 -0.64 11.97
C ALA A 220 9.69 0.59 12.73
N SER A 221 9.70 1.76 12.06
CA SER A 221 9.16 3.00 12.62
C SER A 221 7.64 3.14 12.53
N LYS A 222 6.94 2.42 11.63
CA LYS A 222 5.48 2.55 11.44
C LYS A 222 4.62 2.40 12.72
N PRO A 223 5.00 1.60 13.74
CA PRO A 223 4.29 1.56 15.03
C PRO A 223 4.48 2.82 15.89
N LEU A 224 5.58 3.55 15.69
CA LEU A 224 5.84 4.84 16.34
C LEU A 224 5.11 5.93 15.56
N ARG A 225 4.05 6.48 16.14
CA ARG A 225 3.33 7.60 15.55
C ARG A 225 4.15 8.87 15.75
N MET A 226 4.66 9.40 14.64
CA MET A 226 5.39 10.66 14.65
C MET A 226 4.39 11.81 14.61
N ALA A 227 4.73 12.90 15.34
CA ALA A 227 3.88 14.08 15.47
C ALA A 227 3.87 14.99 14.24
#